data_AF-A0A5M3WGU1-F1
#
_entry.id   AF-A0A5M3WGU1-F1
#
_cell.length_a   1.000
_cell.length_b   1.000
_cell.length_c   1.000
_cell.angle_alpha   90.00
_cell.angle_beta   90.00
_cell.angle_gamma   90.00
#
_symmetry.space_group_name_H-M   'P 1'
#
loop_
_entity.id
_entity.type
_entity.pdbx_description
1 polymer ?
#
loop_
_entity_poly.entity_id
_entity_poly.type
_entity_poly.pdbx_seq_one_letter_code
_entity_poly.pdbx_strand_id
1 'polypeptide(L)'
;MRYEPADRLWLAALSHLIPRPQWEKVFPVTPATLLARHRKLVARKWNYSRHRRPGRPPTAAAVKDLILRMAADNPGWGHRRIHGELTRLGHKIAASTIWNILNRAGIGPAPRRSGPTWKQFLTA
;
A
#
# COMPACT_ATOMS: atom_id res chain seq x y z
N MET A 1 -13.43 19.77 -31.61
CA MET A 1 -14.64 19.04 -31.15
C MET A 1 -14.31 18.22 -29.92
N ARG A 2 -14.85 18.59 -28.74
CA ARG A 2 -14.60 17.86 -27.47
C ARG A 2 -15.69 16.81 -27.30
N TYR A 3 -15.35 15.54 -27.59
CA TYR A 3 -16.26 14.41 -27.34
C TYR A 3 -16.34 14.12 -25.83
N GLU A 4 -17.57 14.10 -25.32
CA GLU A 4 -17.98 13.77 -23.94
C GLU A 4 -17.51 12.36 -23.55
N PRO A 5 -17.23 12.06 -22.26
CA PRO A 5 -16.76 10.73 -21.85
C PRO A 5 -17.68 9.57 -22.26
N ALA A 6 -19.00 9.82 -22.34
CA ALA A 6 -20.00 8.85 -22.79
C ALA A 6 -19.82 8.47 -24.26
N ASP A 7 -19.58 9.45 -25.14
CA ASP A 7 -19.35 9.23 -26.58
C ASP A 7 -18.13 8.35 -26.82
N ARG A 8 -17.10 8.49 -25.98
CA ARG A 8 -15.88 7.68 -26.07
C ARG A 8 -16.12 6.21 -25.75
N LEU A 9 -17.10 5.94 -24.89
CA LEU A 9 -17.48 4.59 -24.51
C LEU A 9 -18.22 3.91 -25.66
N TRP A 10 -19.16 4.60 -26.29
CA TRP A 10 -19.89 4.11 -27.46
C TRP A 10 -18.98 3.84 -28.65
N LEU A 11 -18.08 4.77 -28.99
CA LEU A 11 -17.11 4.59 -30.08
C LEU A 11 -16.21 3.37 -29.85
N ALA A 12 -15.77 3.16 -28.61
CA ALA A 12 -14.90 2.03 -28.30
C ALA A 12 -15.65 0.71 -28.16
N ALA A 13 -16.95 0.73 -27.81
CA ALA A 13 -17.81 -0.44 -27.90
C ALA A 13 -18.10 -0.82 -29.36
N LEU A 14 -18.44 0.16 -30.22
CA LEU A 14 -18.66 -0.05 -31.65
C LEU A 14 -17.39 -0.52 -32.37
N SER A 15 -16.21 -0.07 -31.94
CA SER A 15 -14.93 -0.62 -32.42
C SER A 15 -14.75 -2.11 -32.17
N HIS A 16 -15.47 -2.69 -31.21
CA HIS A 16 -15.41 -4.13 -30.97
C HIS A 16 -16.22 -4.94 -31.98
N LEU A 17 -17.26 -4.32 -32.58
CA LEU A 17 -18.22 -4.98 -33.47
C LEU A 17 -17.88 -4.82 -34.96
N ILE A 18 -17.06 -3.83 -35.32
CA ILE A 18 -16.79 -3.48 -36.71
C ILE A 18 -15.37 -3.93 -37.10
N PRO A 19 -15.18 -4.61 -38.26
CA PRO A 19 -13.85 -4.95 -38.77
C PRO A 19 -12.99 -3.70 -39.05
N ARG A 20 -11.71 -3.75 -38.67
CA ARG A 20 -10.71 -2.67 -38.86
C ARG A 20 -10.71 -1.98 -40.24
N PRO A 21 -10.84 -2.67 -41.38
CA PRO A 21 -10.81 -2.01 -42.70
C PRO A 21 -12.00 -1.06 -42.95
N GLN A 22 -13.06 -1.14 -42.16
CA GLN A 22 -14.25 -0.30 -42.32
C GLN A 22 -14.23 0.95 -41.41
N TRP A 23 -13.24 1.07 -40.52
CA TRP A 23 -13.21 2.14 -39.51
C TRP A 23 -13.00 3.53 -40.10
N GLU A 24 -12.24 3.65 -41.19
CA GLU A 24 -11.99 4.94 -41.86
C GLU A 24 -13.26 5.54 -42.48
N LYS A 25 -14.24 4.69 -42.82
CA LYS A 25 -15.53 5.12 -43.38
C LYS A 25 -16.57 5.43 -42.30
N VAL A 26 -16.47 4.76 -41.15
CA VAL A 26 -17.51 4.78 -40.10
C VAL A 26 -17.20 5.80 -39.00
N PHE A 27 -15.92 6.04 -38.69
CA PHE A 27 -15.55 6.88 -37.56
C PHE A 27 -14.90 8.20 -38.00
N PRO A 28 -15.41 9.36 -37.53
CA PRO A 28 -14.80 10.67 -37.79
C PRO A 28 -13.54 10.92 -36.94
N VAL A 29 -12.95 9.87 -36.37
CA VAL A 29 -11.84 9.93 -35.40
C VAL A 29 -10.69 9.08 -35.90
N THR A 30 -9.46 9.57 -35.76
CA THR A 30 -8.24 8.85 -36.15
C THR A 30 -8.21 7.43 -35.56
N PRO A 31 -8.00 6.37 -36.38
CA PRO A 31 -8.00 4.98 -35.93
C PRO A 31 -7.05 4.70 -34.75
N ALA A 32 -5.91 5.40 -34.69
CA ALA A 32 -4.95 5.31 -33.59
C ALA A 32 -5.55 5.73 -32.23
N THR A 33 -6.38 6.78 -32.20
CA THR A 33 -7.04 7.26 -30.97
C THR A 33 -8.12 6.28 -30.50
N LEU A 34 -8.85 5.68 -31.44
CA LEU A 34 -9.84 4.65 -31.18
C LEU A 34 -9.18 3.40 -30.55
N LEU A 35 -8.04 2.95 -31.09
CA LEU A 35 -7.25 1.84 -30.54
C LEU A 35 -6.72 2.15 -29.13
N ALA A 36 -6.22 3.36 -28.89
CA ALA A 36 -5.76 3.77 -27.56
C ALA A 36 -6.88 3.74 -26.52
N ARG A 37 -8.10 4.18 -26.90
CA ARG A 37 -9.28 4.12 -26.04
C ARG A 37 -9.76 2.69 -25.81
N HIS A 38 -9.74 1.86 -26.86
CA HIS A 38 -10.08 0.44 -26.77
C HIS A 38 -9.15 -0.30 -25.80
N ARG A 39 -7.83 -0.14 -25.96
CA ARG A 39 -6.83 -0.71 -25.04
C ARG A 39 -7.07 -0.29 -23.59
N LYS A 40 -7.41 1.00 -23.37
CA LYS A 40 -7.70 1.52 -22.02
C LYS A 40 -8.96 0.90 -21.42
N LEU A 41 -10.00 0.63 -22.22
CA LEU A 41 -11.22 -0.04 -21.74
C LEU A 41 -10.97 -1.51 -21.43
N VAL A 42 -10.24 -2.23 -22.28
CA VAL A 42 -9.86 -3.63 -22.02
C VAL A 42 -9.03 -3.71 -20.74
N ALA A 43 -8.02 -2.85 -20.56
CA ALA A 43 -7.22 -2.79 -19.35
C ALA A 43 -8.06 -2.48 -18.09
N ARG A 44 -9.08 -1.63 -18.20
CA ARG A 44 -10.02 -1.35 -17.09
C ARG A 44 -10.92 -2.55 -16.76
N LYS A 45 -11.39 -3.30 -17.78
CA LYS A 45 -12.20 -4.52 -17.58
C LYS A 45 -11.42 -5.58 -16.80
N TRP A 46 -10.14 -5.74 -17.12
CA TRP A 46 -9.24 -6.69 -16.45
C TRP A 46 -8.52 -6.09 -15.22
N ASN A 47 -8.92 -4.90 -14.77
CA ASN A 47 -8.36 -4.31 -13.57
C ASN A 47 -8.97 -4.96 -12.31
N TYR A 48 -8.40 -6.10 -11.90
CA TYR A 48 -8.78 -6.81 -10.69
C TYR A 48 -8.38 -6.11 -9.38
N SER A 49 -7.82 -4.90 -9.43
CA SER A 49 -7.43 -4.15 -8.23
C SER A 49 -8.58 -3.95 -7.24
N ARG A 50 -9.82 -3.74 -7.73
CA ARG A 50 -11.01 -3.60 -6.88
C ARG A 50 -11.46 -4.90 -6.20
N HIS A 51 -11.09 -6.05 -6.76
CA HIS A 51 -11.43 -7.37 -6.21
C HIS A 51 -10.31 -7.96 -5.35
N ARG A 52 -9.18 -7.27 -5.22
CA ARG A 52 -8.06 -7.72 -4.42
C ARG A 52 -8.40 -7.55 -2.94
N ARG A 53 -8.72 -8.67 -2.27
CA ARG A 53 -8.87 -8.68 -0.82
C ARG A 53 -7.52 -8.27 -0.19
N PRO A 54 -7.51 -7.38 0.82
CA PRO A 54 -6.30 -7.10 1.58
C PRO A 54 -5.81 -8.42 2.17
N GLY A 55 -4.57 -8.80 1.86
CA GLY A 55 -4.07 -10.16 2.11
C GLY A 55 -4.13 -10.57 3.58
N ARG A 56 -3.31 -9.92 4.43
CA ARG A 56 -3.29 -10.19 5.86
C ARG A 56 -4.24 -9.22 6.58
N PRO A 57 -5.15 -9.69 7.46
CA PRO A 57 -5.94 -8.80 8.29
C PRO A 57 -5.00 -7.91 9.13
N PRO A 58 -5.30 -6.61 9.24
CA PRO A 58 -4.50 -5.71 10.06
C PRO A 58 -4.55 -6.12 11.53
N THR A 59 -3.49 -5.79 12.29
CA THR A 59 -3.49 -5.93 13.74
C THR A 59 -4.68 -5.17 14.34
N ALA A 60 -5.36 -5.77 15.32
CA ALA A 60 -6.51 -5.14 15.98
C ALA A 60 -6.17 -3.74 16.49
N ALA A 61 -7.07 -2.78 16.28
CA ALA A 61 -6.85 -1.37 16.64
C ALA A 61 -6.49 -1.21 18.12
N ALA A 62 -7.21 -1.88 19.01
CA ALA A 62 -6.96 -1.85 20.45
C ALA A 62 -5.51 -2.25 20.84
N VAL A 63 -4.96 -3.25 20.15
CA VAL A 63 -3.58 -3.70 20.36
C VAL A 63 -2.58 -2.66 19.87
N LYS A 64 -2.85 -2.06 18.71
CA LYS A 64 -2.01 -0.98 18.16
C LYS A 64 -2.00 0.22 19.11
N ASP A 65 -3.15 0.61 19.64
CA ASP A 65 -3.28 1.73 20.57
C ASP A 65 -2.59 1.44 21.91
N LEU A 66 -2.61 0.19 22.36
CA LEU A 66 -1.84 -0.23 23.54
C LEU A 66 -0.33 -0.10 23.28
N ILE A 67 0.16 -0.58 22.14
CA ILE A 67 1.58 -0.46 21.76
C ILE A 67 2.03 1.01 21.75
N LEU A 68 1.22 1.89 21.13
CA LEU A 68 1.55 3.30 21.00
C LEU A 68 1.53 4.02 22.35
N ARG A 69 0.55 3.73 23.21
CA ARG A 69 0.50 4.24 24.59
C ARG A 69 1.73 3.82 25.40
N MET A 70 2.07 2.53 25.39
CA MET A 70 3.26 2.03 26.10
C MET A 70 4.56 2.69 25.63
N ALA A 71 4.68 2.96 24.32
CA ALA A 71 5.84 3.64 23.76
C ALA A 71 5.89 5.13 24.13
N ALA A 72 4.74 5.80 24.18
CA ALA A 72 4.64 7.20 24.60
C ALA A 72 4.94 7.37 26.10
N ASP A 73 4.39 6.49 26.93
CA ASP A 73 4.58 6.51 28.39
C ASP A 73 6.02 6.12 28.78
N ASN A 74 6.73 5.38 27.91
CA ASN A 74 8.08 4.90 28.17
C ASN A 74 9.04 5.18 26.99
N PRO A 75 9.50 6.44 26.80
CA PRO A 75 10.34 6.81 25.65
C PRO A 75 11.67 6.05 25.54
N GLY A 76 12.19 5.53 26.65
CA GLY A 76 13.41 4.72 26.69
C GLY A 76 13.23 3.26 26.28
N TRP A 77 12.00 2.80 26.02
CA TRP A 77 11.72 1.40 25.74
C TRP A 77 11.83 1.07 24.26
N GLY A 78 12.67 0.07 23.94
CA GLY A 78 12.74 -0.48 22.59
C GLY A 78 11.57 -1.42 22.29
N HIS A 79 11.31 -1.65 21.00
CA HIS A 79 10.25 -2.57 20.53
C HIS A 79 10.35 -3.99 21.13
N ARG A 80 11.56 -4.48 21.43
CA ARG A 80 11.77 -5.78 22.11
C ARG A 80 11.28 -5.79 23.56
N ARG A 81 11.41 -4.66 24.27
CA ARG A 81 10.91 -4.53 25.65
C ARG A 81 9.40 -4.49 25.67
N ILE A 82 8.79 -3.67 24.80
CA ILE A 82 7.33 -3.60 24.63
C ILE A 82 6.77 -4.97 24.23
N HIS A 83 7.46 -5.72 23.36
CA HIS A 83 7.07 -7.10 23.02
C HIS A 83 7.01 -8.02 24.24
N GLY A 84 8.01 -7.95 25.13
CA GLY A 84 8.05 -8.75 26.36
C GLY A 84 6.85 -8.46 27.26
N GLU A 85 6.53 -7.18 27.46
CA GLU A 85 5.36 -6.79 28.26
C GLU A 85 4.04 -7.24 27.63
N LEU A 86 3.88 -7.09 26.31
CA LEU A 86 2.69 -7.56 25.61
C LEU A 86 2.55 -9.08 25.66
N THR A 87 3.66 -9.81 25.61
CA THR A 87 3.66 -11.28 25.76
C THR A 87 3.21 -11.65 27.17
N ARG A 88 3.65 -10.90 28.19
CA ARG A 88 3.23 -11.08 29.59
C ARG A 88 1.75 -10.79 29.80
N LEU A 89 1.18 -9.86 29.04
CA LEU A 89 -0.26 -9.55 29.01
C LEU A 89 -1.08 -10.54 28.15
N GLY A 90 -0.44 -11.57 27.57
CA GLY A 90 -1.10 -12.61 26.77
C GLY A 90 -1.30 -12.27 25.30
N HIS A 91 -0.77 -11.16 24.80
CA HIS A 91 -0.88 -10.78 23.41
C HIS A 91 0.15 -11.51 22.52
N LYS A 92 -0.32 -12.35 21.59
CA LYS A 92 0.52 -13.05 20.62
C LYS A 92 0.83 -12.18 19.40
N ILE A 93 1.88 -11.38 19.47
CA ILE A 93 2.28 -10.43 18.41
C ILE A 93 3.78 -10.56 18.17
N ALA A 94 4.22 -10.57 16.90
CA ALA A 94 5.64 -10.59 16.59
C ALA A 94 6.31 -9.25 16.91
N ALA A 95 7.55 -9.30 17.42
CA ALA A 95 8.35 -8.09 17.68
C ALA A 95 8.54 -7.20 16.44
N SER A 96 8.59 -7.80 15.25
CA SER A 96 8.66 -7.08 13.96
C SER A 96 7.37 -6.31 13.64
N THR A 97 6.21 -6.81 14.07
CA THR A 97 4.93 -6.09 13.94
C THR A 97 4.94 -4.84 14.81
N ILE A 98 5.44 -4.94 16.04
CA ILE A 98 5.59 -3.80 16.95
C ILE A 98 6.55 -2.77 16.35
N TRP A 99 7.71 -3.21 15.86
CA TRP A 99 8.66 -2.32 15.18
C TRP A 99 8.03 -1.59 13.98
N ASN A 100 7.28 -2.30 13.13
CA ASN A 100 6.57 -1.70 12.00
C ASN A 100 5.51 -0.67 12.44
N ILE A 101 4.79 -0.94 13.54
CA ILE A 101 3.79 -0.02 14.09
C ILE A 101 4.46 1.26 14.60
N LEU A 102 5.54 1.12 15.38
CA LEU A 102 6.29 2.26 15.92
C LEU A 102 6.92 3.08 14.80
N ASN A 103 7.54 2.43 13.82
CA ASN A 103 8.15 3.11 12.68
C ASN A 103 7.11 3.87 11.83
N ARG A 104 5.93 3.28 11.61
CA ARG A 104 4.82 3.97 10.93
C ARG A 104 4.25 5.15 11.72
N ALA A 105 4.41 5.14 13.04
CA ALA A 105 4.02 6.24 13.92
C ALA A 105 5.14 7.29 14.11
N GLY A 106 6.28 7.14 13.45
CA GLY A 106 7.43 8.06 13.59
C GLY A 106 8.21 7.89 14.89
N ILE A 107 7.94 6.84 15.68
CA ILE A 107 8.66 6.55 16.92
C ILE A 107 9.96 5.82 16.54
N GLY A 108 11.06 6.55 16.64
CA GLY A 108 12.40 6.05 16.36
C GLY A 108 12.82 4.90 17.30
N PRO A 109 13.86 4.13 16.95
CA PRO A 109 14.38 3.10 17.83
C PRO A 109 14.79 3.74 19.17
N ALA A 110 14.47 3.08 20.27
CA ALA A 110 14.85 3.56 21.60
C ALA A 110 16.34 3.90 21.66
N PRO A 111 16.73 4.93 22.42
CA PRO A 111 18.13 5.33 22.57
C PRO A 111 18.98 4.10 22.88
N ARG A 112 19.99 3.84 22.04
CA ARG A 112 20.98 2.82 22.37
C ARG A 112 21.62 3.25 23.67
N ARG A 113 21.73 2.33 24.64
CA ARG A 113 22.47 2.58 25.89
C ARG A 113 23.82 3.18 25.49
N SER A 114 24.06 4.41 25.92
CA SER A 114 25.32 5.13 25.73
C SER A 114 26.40 4.38 26.51
N GLY A 115 27.01 3.40 25.86
CA GLY A 115 28.19 2.69 26.32
C GLY A 115 29.32 2.90 25.32
N PRO A 116 30.59 2.70 25.75
CA PRO A 116 31.70 2.74 24.82
C PRO A 116 31.43 1.77 23.67
N THR A 117 31.71 2.21 22.45
CA THR A 117 31.74 1.33 21.29
C THR A 117 32.68 0.16 21.57
N TRP A 118 32.48 -1.00 20.94
CA TRP A 118 33.34 -2.17 21.14
C TRP A 118 34.84 -1.84 20.98
N LYS A 119 35.15 -0.94 20.04
CA LYS A 119 36.49 -0.38 19.89
C LYS A 119 36.95 0.40 21.13
N GLN A 120 36.16 1.35 21.62
CA GLN A 120 36.46 2.10 22.86
C GLN A 120 36.59 1.19 24.10
N PHE A 121 35.83 0.10 24.18
CA PHE A 121 35.96 -0.88 25.26
C PHE A 121 37.28 -1.66 25.18
N LEU A 122 37.71 -2.04 23.97
CA LEU A 122 38.96 -2.77 23.75
C LEU A 122 40.22 -1.90 23.81
N THR A 123 40.09 -0.57 23.83
CA THR A 123 41.21 0.36 23.89
C THR A 123 41.40 0.96 25.29
N ALA A 124 40.60 0.54 26.28
CA ALA A 124 40.72 0.90 27.69
C ALA A 124 41.52 -0.17 28.44
#